data_AF-A0A1H8FW81-F1
#
_entry.id   AF-A0A1H8FW81-F1
#
_cell.length_a   1.000
_cell.length_b   1.000
_cell.length_c   1.000
_cell.angle_alpha   90.00
_cell.angle_beta   90.00
_cell.angle_gamma   90.00
#
_symmetry.space_group_name_H-M   'P 1'
#
loop_
_entity.id
_entity.type
_entity.pdbx_description
1 polymer ?
#
loop_
_entity_poly.entity_id
_entity_poly.type
_entity_poly.pdbx_seq_one_letter_code
_entity_poly.pdbx_strand_id
1 'polypeptide(L)'
;MVRCDTAIGAEASPPPGFAVVGGVVALPTRRTLQVSRTELPGGGTGWFAKQGLLVRRDRLAELTVPEDLRDRFWLTWGGMEHPAARVTAGPCGGAARWVAFAGGYVVRAPACLPVRVRGRGGEHHEVRVPVGAPCPERPSPVIR
;
A
#
# COMPACT_ATOMS: atom_id res chain seq x y z
N MET A 1 3.32 -13.25 4.25
CA MET A 1 2.89 -13.23 2.84
C MET A 1 1.37 -13.29 2.81
N VAL A 2 0.73 -12.51 1.96
CA VAL A 2 -0.71 -12.52 1.74
C VAL A 2 -1.07 -13.74 0.89
N ARG A 3 -2.03 -14.53 1.34
CA ARG A 3 -2.47 -15.73 0.63
C ARG A 3 -3.46 -15.38 -0.47
N CYS A 4 -3.33 -15.99 -1.65
CA CYS A 4 -4.19 -15.71 -2.80
C CYS A 4 -5.67 -16.07 -2.56
N ASP A 5 -5.96 -17.02 -1.67
CA ASP A 5 -7.33 -17.39 -1.28
C ASP A 5 -8.03 -16.35 -0.38
N THR A 6 -7.29 -15.36 0.14
CA THR A 6 -7.86 -14.21 0.87
C THR A 6 -8.20 -13.03 -0.06
N ALA A 7 -8.13 -13.23 -1.38
CA ALA A 7 -8.55 -12.23 -2.35
C ALA A 7 -10.02 -11.88 -2.15
N ILE A 8 -10.32 -10.58 -2.11
CA ILE A 8 -11.68 -10.06 -1.92
C ILE A 8 -12.33 -9.62 -3.23
N GLY A 9 -11.59 -9.71 -4.34
CA GLY A 9 -12.05 -9.27 -5.64
C GLY A 9 -10.94 -9.25 -6.68
N ALA A 10 -11.33 -8.95 -7.91
CA ALA A 10 -10.43 -8.87 -9.03
C ALA A 10 -10.87 -7.75 -9.97
N GLU A 11 -9.91 -7.13 -10.65
CA GLU A 11 -10.14 -5.97 -11.50
C GLU A 11 -9.46 -6.15 -12.87
N ALA A 12 -10.10 -5.65 -13.93
CA ALA A 12 -9.49 -5.61 -15.25
C ALA A 12 -8.36 -4.57 -15.33
N SER A 13 -8.52 -3.44 -14.63
CA SER A 13 -7.59 -2.31 -14.59
C SER A 13 -7.61 -1.61 -13.24
N PRO A 14 -6.53 -0.89 -12.84
CA PRO A 14 -6.56 -0.09 -11.62
C PRO A 14 -7.63 1.00 -11.70
N PRO A 15 -8.31 1.33 -10.58
CA PRO A 15 -9.27 2.41 -10.55
C PRO A 15 -8.61 3.78 -10.81
N PRO A 16 -9.39 4.80 -11.22
CA PRO A 16 -8.91 6.18 -11.29
C PRO A 16 -8.25 6.64 -9.99
N GLY A 17 -7.18 7.43 -10.12
CA GLY A 17 -6.42 7.96 -8.99
C GLY A 17 -5.43 6.97 -8.34
N PHE A 18 -5.28 5.77 -8.90
CA PHE A 18 -4.19 4.85 -8.57
C PHE A 18 -3.02 5.01 -9.55
N ALA A 19 -1.80 4.87 -9.04
CA ALA A 19 -0.60 4.74 -9.85
C ALA A 19 -0.14 3.27 -9.83
N VAL A 20 0.26 2.74 -10.99
CA VAL A 20 0.96 1.45 -11.08
C VAL A 20 2.43 1.67 -10.73
N VAL A 21 2.92 0.99 -9.71
CA VAL A 21 4.28 1.15 -9.17
C VAL A 21 5.08 -0.12 -9.40
N GLY A 22 6.29 0.02 -9.95
CA GLY A 22 7.19 -1.09 -10.27
C GLY A 22 6.60 -2.15 -11.22
N GLY A 23 5.47 -1.85 -11.87
CA GLY A 23 4.73 -2.79 -12.70
C GLY A 23 4.06 -3.95 -11.93
N VAL A 24 4.00 -3.92 -10.59
CA VAL A 24 3.53 -5.06 -9.77
C VAL A 24 2.35 -4.74 -8.86
N VAL A 25 2.17 -3.48 -8.45
CA VAL A 25 1.10 -3.05 -7.55
C VAL A 25 0.49 -1.75 -8.05
N ALA A 26 -0.80 -1.51 -7.77
CA ALA A 26 -1.42 -0.21 -7.94
C ALA A 26 -1.80 0.38 -6.58
N LEU A 27 -1.41 1.62 -6.33
CA LEU A 27 -1.59 2.32 -5.05
C LEU A 27 -2.28 3.67 -5.25
N PRO A 28 -3.14 4.11 -4.31
CA PRO A 28 -3.85 5.38 -4.44
C PRO A 28 -2.91 6.55 -4.19
N THR A 29 -2.76 7.43 -5.18
CA THR A 29 -1.83 8.58 -5.11
C THR A 29 -2.52 9.92 -5.31
N ARG A 30 -3.77 9.93 -5.77
CA ARG A 30 -4.52 11.16 -6.10
C ARG A 30 -5.74 11.45 -5.21
N ARG A 31 -5.96 10.67 -4.15
CA ARG A 31 -7.02 10.94 -3.16
C ARG A 31 -6.50 10.69 -1.77
N THR A 32 -6.83 11.57 -0.82
CA THR A 32 -6.53 11.35 0.60
C THR A 32 -7.42 10.24 1.15
N LEU A 33 -6.81 9.21 1.71
CA LEU A 33 -7.54 8.12 2.35
C LEU A 33 -8.18 8.60 3.65
N GLN A 34 -9.43 8.21 3.87
CA GLN A 34 -10.12 8.45 5.13
C GLN A 34 -9.52 7.57 6.23
N VAL A 35 -9.54 8.09 7.46
CA VAL A 35 -9.01 7.41 8.64
C VAL A 35 -10.04 7.29 9.74
N SER A 36 -9.98 6.21 10.49
CA SER A 36 -10.72 6.00 11.73
C SER A 36 -9.76 5.69 12.87
N ARG A 37 -10.17 5.95 14.13
CA ARG A 37 -9.36 5.57 15.29
C ARG A 37 -9.14 4.05 15.34
N THR A 38 -7.96 3.63 15.77
CA THR A 38 -7.58 2.23 15.98
C THR A 38 -6.58 2.12 17.13
N GLU A 39 -6.37 0.92 17.64
CA GLU A 39 -5.24 0.62 18.51
C GLU A 39 -3.95 0.46 17.70
N LEU A 40 -2.83 0.90 18.29
CA LEU A 40 -1.51 0.76 17.71
C LEU A 40 -0.84 -0.56 18.15
N PRO A 41 0.11 -1.10 17.36
CA PRO A 41 1.02 -2.13 17.84
C PRO A 41 1.75 -1.68 19.10
N GLY A 42 1.71 -2.49 20.16
CA GLY A 42 2.32 -2.16 21.46
C GLY A 42 1.48 -1.22 22.34
N GLY A 43 0.23 -0.92 21.96
CA GLY A 43 -0.72 -0.14 22.74
C GLY A 43 -0.78 1.34 22.38
N GLY A 44 -1.82 2.01 22.88
CA GLY A 44 -2.15 3.40 22.57
C GLY A 44 -3.06 3.53 21.34
N THR A 45 -3.42 4.78 21.02
CA THR A 45 -4.36 5.10 19.94
C THR A 45 -3.64 5.65 18.72
N GLY A 46 -4.05 5.21 17.55
CA GLY A 46 -3.62 5.72 16.26
C GLY A 46 -4.78 5.73 15.26
N TRP A 47 -4.45 5.59 13.99
CA TRP A 47 -5.40 5.73 12.89
C TRP A 47 -5.27 4.59 11.89
N PHE A 48 -6.40 4.06 11.44
CA PHE A 48 -6.48 3.06 10.39
C PHE A 48 -7.09 3.67 9.13
N ALA A 49 -6.46 3.43 7.98
CA ALA A 49 -7.01 3.77 6.68
C ALA A 49 -7.27 2.49 5.88
N LYS A 50 -8.55 2.17 5.68
CA LYS A 50 -8.95 1.04 4.85
C LYS A 50 -8.58 1.29 3.39
N GLN A 51 -7.85 0.35 2.79
CA GLN A 51 -7.48 0.43 1.39
C GLN A 51 -7.24 -0.96 0.83
N GLY A 52 -7.88 -1.34 -0.27
CA GLY A 52 -7.54 -2.57 -0.98
C GLY A 52 -6.12 -2.50 -1.57
N LEU A 53 -5.33 -3.56 -1.40
CA LEU A 53 -4.05 -3.72 -2.09
C LEU A 53 -4.31 -4.40 -3.44
N LEU A 54 -4.08 -3.67 -4.53
CA LEU A 54 -4.30 -4.18 -5.88
C LEU A 54 -2.97 -4.64 -6.49
N VAL A 55 -2.83 -5.95 -6.71
CA VAL A 55 -1.58 -6.60 -7.14
C VAL A 55 -1.76 -7.20 -8.54
N ARG A 56 -0.73 -7.09 -9.39
CA ARG A 56 -0.69 -7.78 -10.67
C ARG A 56 -0.74 -9.27 -10.43
N ARG A 57 -1.71 -9.96 -11.04
CA ARG A 57 -1.96 -11.39 -10.79
C ARG A 57 -0.72 -12.27 -10.92
N ASP A 58 0.14 -12.00 -11.90
CA ASP A 58 1.21 -12.89 -12.36
C ASP A 58 2.58 -12.45 -11.82
N ARG A 59 2.60 -11.61 -10.78
CA ARG A 59 3.82 -11.05 -10.21
C ARG A 59 3.80 -11.15 -8.70
N LEU A 60 4.99 -11.29 -8.12
CA LEU A 60 5.23 -11.03 -6.71
C LEU A 60 5.32 -9.51 -6.52
N ALA A 61 4.51 -8.97 -5.62
CA ALA A 61 4.66 -7.61 -5.12
C ALA A 61 5.20 -7.65 -3.69
N GLU A 62 6.19 -6.80 -3.41
CA GLU A 62 6.69 -6.56 -2.05
C GLU A 62 6.54 -5.07 -1.73
N LEU A 63 5.85 -4.77 -0.64
CA LEU A 63 5.73 -3.44 -0.07
C LEU A 63 6.51 -3.41 1.24
N THR A 64 7.29 -2.36 1.45
CA THR A 64 8.05 -2.14 2.68
C THR A 64 7.91 -0.72 3.20
N VAL A 65 7.94 -0.61 4.51
CA VAL A 65 8.07 0.64 5.25
C VAL A 65 9.55 1.03 5.30
N PRO A 66 9.93 2.28 4.96
CA PRO A 66 11.27 2.80 5.18
C PRO A 66 11.71 2.59 6.64
N GLU A 67 12.98 2.26 6.84
CA GLU A 67 13.49 1.79 8.12
C GLU A 67 13.28 2.79 9.26
N ASP A 68 13.52 4.06 8.98
CA ASP A 68 13.33 5.23 9.85
C ASP A 68 11.86 5.52 10.20
N LEU A 69 10.92 4.82 9.58
CA LEU A 69 9.48 5.02 9.76
C LEU A 69 8.74 3.78 10.28
N ARG A 70 9.46 2.69 10.60
CA ARG A 70 8.85 1.41 11.04
C ARG A 70 8.12 1.49 12.38
N ASP A 71 8.38 2.53 13.16
CA ASP A 71 7.66 2.85 14.39
C ASP A 71 6.51 3.84 14.17
N ARG A 72 6.37 4.43 12.96
CA ARG A 72 5.38 5.46 12.64
C ARG A 72 4.15 4.92 11.92
N PHE A 73 4.34 3.92 11.05
CA PHE A 73 3.24 3.28 10.34
C PHE A 73 3.53 1.82 9.98
N TRP A 74 2.45 1.09 9.71
CA TRP A 74 2.45 -0.34 9.45
C TRP A 74 1.46 -0.72 8.34
N LEU A 75 1.70 -1.87 7.75
CA LEU A 75 0.90 -2.45 6.67
C LEU A 75 0.08 -3.63 7.21
N THR A 76 -1.17 -3.78 6.79
CA THR A 76 -2.13 -4.74 7.40
C THR A 76 -2.88 -5.63 6.39
N TRP A 77 -2.37 -5.79 5.16
CA TRP A 77 -3.05 -6.62 4.15
C TRP A 77 -2.93 -8.12 4.40
N GLY A 78 -4.00 -8.84 4.04
CA GLY A 78 -4.03 -10.31 4.05
C GLY A 78 -4.45 -10.93 5.38
N GLY A 79 -5.21 -10.20 6.21
CA GLY A 79 -5.72 -10.71 7.48
C GLY A 79 -4.62 -10.99 8.51
N MET A 80 -3.50 -10.27 8.43
CA MET A 80 -2.41 -10.41 9.39
C MET A 80 -2.90 -10.01 10.78
N GLU A 81 -2.68 -10.87 11.77
CA GLU A 81 -3.00 -10.58 13.19
C GLU A 81 -2.21 -9.38 13.72
N HIS A 82 -1.04 -9.11 13.14
CA HIS A 82 -0.16 -8.03 13.54
C HIS A 82 0.22 -7.13 12.36
N PRO A 83 0.13 -5.79 12.51
CA PRO A 83 0.65 -4.86 11.52
C PRO A 83 2.15 -5.08 11.28
N ALA A 84 2.58 -5.03 10.01
CA ALA A 84 3.95 -5.38 9.62
C ALA A 84 4.66 -4.24 8.88
N ALA A 85 5.99 -4.23 8.95
CA ALA A 85 6.83 -3.33 8.15
C ALA A 85 7.03 -3.81 6.70
N ARG A 86 6.62 -5.05 6.39
CA ARG A 86 6.74 -5.68 5.07
C ARG A 86 5.49 -6.50 4.77
N VAL A 87 4.99 -6.37 3.54
CA VAL A 87 3.92 -7.20 2.98
C VAL A 87 4.36 -7.73 1.63
N THR A 88 4.21 -9.04 1.43
CA THR A 88 4.39 -9.69 0.12
C THR A 88 3.08 -10.29 -0.34
N ALA A 89 2.76 -10.19 -1.63
CA ALA A 89 1.53 -10.72 -2.21
C ALA A 89 1.76 -11.22 -3.65
N GLY A 90 1.07 -12.31 -4.01
CA GLY A 90 1.19 -12.94 -5.32
C GLY A 90 2.51 -13.70 -5.53
N PRO A 91 2.71 -14.29 -6.73
CA PRO A 91 1.74 -14.38 -7.82
C PRO A 91 0.51 -15.25 -7.46
N CYS A 92 -0.64 -14.94 -8.05
CA CYS A 92 -1.91 -15.66 -7.88
C CYS A 92 -2.43 -16.22 -9.22
N GLY A 93 -2.99 -17.44 -9.22
CA GLY A 93 -3.62 -18.09 -10.39
C GLY A 93 -4.92 -17.40 -10.87
N GLY A 94 -5.51 -17.87 -11.99
CA GLY A 94 -6.77 -17.34 -12.58
C GLY A 94 -6.66 -16.54 -13.89
N ALA A 95 -7.76 -15.88 -14.31
CA ALA A 95 -7.84 -15.10 -15.55
C ALA A 95 -7.74 -13.57 -15.36
N ALA A 96 -8.14 -13.05 -14.18
CA ALA A 96 -8.23 -11.61 -13.96
C ALA A 96 -6.87 -10.95 -13.73
N ARG A 97 -6.61 -9.81 -14.41
CA ARG A 97 -5.30 -9.14 -14.50
C ARG A 97 -4.79 -8.55 -13.18
N TRP A 98 -5.71 -8.14 -12.30
CA TRP A 98 -5.40 -7.65 -10.96
C TRP A 98 -6.22 -8.37 -9.91
N VAL A 99 -5.61 -8.56 -8.74
CA VAL A 99 -6.23 -9.19 -7.57
C VAL A 99 -6.19 -8.21 -6.41
N ALA A 100 -7.31 -8.10 -5.69
CA ALA A 100 -7.46 -7.17 -4.56
C ALA A 100 -7.43 -7.93 -3.23
N PHE A 101 -6.67 -7.41 -2.26
CA PHE A 101 -6.62 -7.92 -0.89
C PHE A 101 -7.11 -6.90 0.12
N ALA A 102 -7.89 -7.35 1.09
CA ALA A 102 -8.35 -6.52 2.20
C ALA A 102 -7.20 -6.15 3.13
N GLY A 103 -7.24 -4.91 3.64
CA GLY A 103 -6.31 -4.39 4.63
C GLY A 103 -6.22 -2.88 4.53
N GLY A 104 -5.06 -2.34 4.86
CA GLY A 104 -4.80 -0.92 4.77
C GLY A 104 -3.53 -0.52 5.53
N TYR A 105 -3.54 0.73 5.98
CA TYR A 105 -2.45 1.34 6.73
C TYR A 105 -2.88 1.58 8.17
N VAL A 106 -1.98 1.29 9.11
CA VAL A 106 -2.08 1.79 10.49
C VAL A 106 -1.01 2.85 10.65
N VAL A 107 -1.35 4.02 11.18
CA VAL A 107 -0.44 5.15 11.37
C VAL A 107 -0.58 5.73 12.77
N ARG A 108 0.52 6.21 13.36
CA ARG A 108 0.44 6.99 14.61
C ARG A 108 -0.26 8.32 14.41
N ALA A 109 -0.01 8.97 13.28
CA ALA A 109 -0.63 10.23 12.89
C ALA A 109 -0.95 10.24 11.38
N PRO A 110 -2.03 10.90 10.94
CA PRO A 110 -2.32 11.14 9.53
C PRO A 110 -1.13 11.81 8.83
N ALA A 111 -0.71 11.27 7.68
CA ALA A 111 0.48 11.71 6.97
C ALA A 111 0.47 11.28 5.50
N CYS A 112 1.36 11.89 4.71
CA CYS A 112 1.75 11.39 3.40
C CYS A 112 2.84 10.32 3.57
N LEU A 113 2.49 9.05 3.36
CA LEU A 113 3.37 7.92 3.65
C LEU A 113 4.28 7.59 2.46
N PRO A 114 5.61 7.53 2.63
CA PRO A 114 6.51 6.93 1.65
C PRO A 114 6.43 5.41 1.77
N VAL A 115 5.95 4.75 0.72
CA VAL A 115 5.89 3.28 0.63
C VAL A 115 6.88 2.83 -0.42
N ARG A 116 7.74 1.88 -0.06
CA ARG A 116 8.70 1.27 -0.99
C ARG A 116 8.08 0.03 -1.62
N VAL A 117 8.20 -0.10 -2.93
CA VAL A 117 7.71 -1.21 -3.73
C VAL A 117 8.87 -1.85 -4.46
N ARG A 118 9.05 -3.16 -4.31
CA ARG A 118 9.98 -3.91 -5.16
C ARG A 118 9.31 -4.23 -6.49
N GLY A 119 9.86 -3.69 -7.57
CA GLY A 119 9.36 -3.85 -8.92
C GLY A 119 9.71 -5.20 -9.56
N ARG A 120 9.25 -5.39 -10.80
CA ARG A 120 9.43 -6.64 -11.56
C ARG A 120 10.91 -7.03 -11.75
N GLY A 121 11.81 -6.06 -11.90
CA GLY A 121 13.25 -6.28 -12.07
C GLY A 121 14.03 -6.36 -10.75
N GLY A 122 13.32 -6.30 -9.62
CA GLY A 122 13.93 -6.30 -8.29
C GLY A 122 14.33 -4.92 -7.78
N GLU A 123 14.20 -3.88 -8.59
CA GLU A 123 14.47 -2.48 -8.23
C GLU A 123 13.45 -1.94 -7.23
N HIS A 124 13.85 -0.97 -6.40
CA HIS A 124 12.97 -0.34 -5.42
C HIS A 124 12.41 0.96 -5.97
N HIS A 125 11.09 1.11 -5.90
CA HIS A 125 10.36 2.32 -6.23
C HIS A 125 9.77 2.91 -4.97
N GLU A 126 9.83 4.22 -4.82
CA GLU A 126 9.11 4.90 -3.75
C GLU A 126 7.85 5.57 -4.31
N VAL A 127 6.74 5.40 -3.60
CA VAL A 127 5.48 6.06 -3.89
C VAL A 127 4.94 6.71 -2.63
N ARG A 128 4.35 7.89 -2.80
CA ARG A 128 3.74 8.65 -1.72
C ARG A 128 2.23 8.41 -1.68
N VAL A 129 1.72 7.92 -0.56
CA VAL A 129 0.31 7.61 -0.35
C VAL A 129 -0.28 8.57 0.68
N PRO A 130 -1.27 9.42 0.32
CA PRO A 130 -1.88 10.37 1.24
C PRO A 130 -2.85 9.66 2.20
N VAL A 131 -2.45 9.47 3.46
CA VAL A 131 -3.22 8.74 4.50
C VAL A 131 -3.72 9.71 5.56
N GLY A 132 -5.00 10.10 5.47
CA GLY A 132 -5.62 11.09 6.36
C GLY A 132 -5.08 12.52 6.21
N ALA A 133 -3.98 12.73 5.48
CA ALA A 133 -3.44 14.03 5.11
C ALA A 133 -2.97 13.99 3.64
N PRO A 134 -3.12 15.09 2.88
CA PRO A 134 -2.65 15.17 1.51
C PRO A 134 -1.12 15.07 1.43
N CYS A 135 -0.62 14.59 0.29
CA CYS A 135 0.80 14.67 -0.01
C CYS A 135 1.16 16.07 -0.50
N PRO A 136 2.27 16.66 -0.04
CA PRO A 136 2.70 17.96 -0.55
C PRO A 136 2.95 17.87 -2.04
N GLU A 137 2.55 18.91 -2.78
CA GLU A 137 2.86 19.01 -4.19
C GLU A 137 4.38 18.88 -4.39
N ARG A 138 4.78 18.11 -5.41
CA ARG A 138 6.19 18.14 -5.80
C ARG A 138 6.42 19.50 -6.47
N PRO A 139 7.50 20.22 -6.14
CA PRO A 139 7.88 21.38 -6.93
C PRO A 139 7.97 20.95 -8.39
N SER A 140 7.33 21.70 -9.30
CA SER A 140 7.56 21.52 -10.74
C SER A 140 9.05 21.63 -11.00
N PRO A 141 9.68 20.74 -11.79
CA PRO A 141 11.06 20.95 -12.20
C PRO A 141 11.14 22.30 -12.92
N VAL A 142 11.94 23.22 -12.37
CA VAL A 142 12.25 24.47 -13.04
C VAL A 142 13.13 24.11 -14.23
N ILE A 143 12.55 24.14 -15.43
CA ILE A 143 13.32 24.04 -16.67
C ILE A 143 14.11 25.35 -16.75
N ARG A 144 15.44 25.27 -16.66
CA ARG A 144 16.35 26.36 -17.00
C ARG A 144 16.98 26.07 -18.36
#